data_AF-A0A401I020-F1
#
_entry.id   AF-A0A401I020-F1
#
_cell.length_a   1.000
_cell.length_b   1.000
_cell.length_c   1.000
_cell.angle_alpha   90.00
_cell.angle_beta   90.00
_cell.angle_gamma   90.00
#
_symmetry.space_group_name_H-M   'P 1'
#
loop_
_entity.id
_entity.type
_entity.pdbx_description
1 polymer ?
#
loop_
_entity_poly.entity_id
_entity_poly.type
_entity_poly.pdbx_seq_one_letter_code
_entity_poly.pdbx_strand_id
1 'polypeptide(L)' 'MLTVKDQLLSVAEQLDPARWKGTDMWQVNLQDIGIDSIAYIHFIVAVEQQLQIEMPDELLDFGKFQTLEEIGNYIERLTA' A
#
# COMPACT_ATOMS: atom_id res chain seq x y z
N MET A 1 -9.13 -3.07 17.17
CA MET A 1 -7.96 -3.39 16.34
C MET A 1 -8.22 -2.81 14.97
N LEU A 2 -7.28 -2.06 14.41
CA LEU A 2 -7.37 -1.66 12.99
C LEU A 2 -7.04 -2.88 12.13
N THR A 3 -7.74 -3.05 11.02
CA THR A 3 -7.42 -4.10 10.04
C THR A 3 -6.21 -3.68 9.20
N VAL A 4 -5.59 -4.63 8.49
CA VAL A 4 -4.52 -4.31 7.51
C VAL A 4 -5.05 -3.33 6.46
N LYS A 5 -6.30 -3.51 6.00
CA LYS A 5 -6.97 -2.56 5.10
C LYS A 5 -7.00 -1.14 5.68
N ASP A 6 -7.44 -0.98 6.93
CA ASP A 6 -7.51 0.35 7.57
C ASP A 6 -6.12 0.99 7.69
N GLN A 7 -5.10 0.20 8.01
CA GLN A 7 -3.73 0.68 8.13
C GLN A 7 -3.16 1.12 6.78
N LEU A 8 -3.33 0.32 5.73
CA LEU A 8 -2.85 0.66 4.39
C LEU A 8 -3.51 1.92 3.84
N LEU A 9 -4.83 2.06 4.02
CA LEU A 9 -5.55 3.27 3.62
C LEU A 9 -5.07 4.50 4.41
N SER A 10 -4.78 4.34 5.70
CA SER A 10 -4.20 5.41 6.51
C SER A 10 -2.80 5.82 6.04
N VAL A 11 -1.92 4.88 5.66
CA VAL A 11 -0.59 5.21 5.11
C VAL A 11 -0.72 5.97 3.81
N ALA A 12 -1.59 5.48 2.91
CA ALA A 12 -1.82 6.09 1.61
C ALA A 12 -2.31 7.55 1.74
N GLU A 13 -3.30 7.79 2.61
CA GLU A 13 -3.82 9.13 2.87
C GLU A 13 -2.78 10.07 3.52
N GLN A 14 -1.90 9.56 4.38
CA GLN A 14 -0.82 10.36 4.98
C GLN A 14 0.25 10.78 3.98
N LEU A 15 0.58 9.92 3.01
CA LEU A 15 1.64 10.20 2.02
C LEU A 15 1.19 11.19 0.94
N ASP A 16 -0.03 11.05 0.40
CA ASP A 16 -0.54 11.97 -0.63
C ASP A 16 -2.07 12.17 -0.49
N PRO A 17 -2.52 12.97 0.49
CA PRO A 17 -3.95 13.15 0.74
C PRO A 17 -4.71 13.73 -0.46
N ALA A 18 -4.03 14.43 -1.39
CA ALA A 18 -4.68 14.95 -2.59
C ALA A 18 -5.05 13.84 -3.58
N ARG A 19 -4.27 12.76 -3.63
CA ARG A 19 -4.45 11.63 -4.54
C ARG A 19 -5.34 10.53 -3.98
N TRP A 20 -5.34 10.34 -2.66
CA TRP A 20 -5.98 9.20 -2.00
C TRP A 20 -7.32 9.50 -1.32
N LYS A 21 -7.75 10.77 -1.27
CA LYS A 21 -8.97 11.18 -0.58
C LYS A 21 -10.24 10.84 -1.38
N GLY A 22 -11.20 10.21 -0.71
CA GLY A 22 -12.61 10.18 -1.13
C GLY A 22 -13.04 9.07 -2.09
N THR A 23 -12.21 8.06 -2.33
CA THR A 23 -12.55 6.88 -3.14
C THR A 23 -12.27 5.60 -2.34
N ASP A 24 -13.04 4.52 -2.56
CA ASP A 24 -12.65 3.19 -2.05
C ASP A 24 -11.47 2.68 -2.89
N MET A 25 -10.26 3.06 -2.48
CA MET A 25 -9.01 2.81 -3.20
C MET A 25 -8.53 1.36 -3.10
N TRP A 26 -9.25 0.52 -2.36
CA TRP A 26 -8.83 -0.83 -2.03
C TRP A 26 -8.54 -1.68 -3.27
N GLN A 27 -9.44 -1.61 -4.26
CA GLN A 27 -9.38 -2.39 -5.49
C GLN A 27 -9.00 -1.56 -6.72
N VAL A 28 -8.65 -0.29 -6.51
CA VAL A 28 -8.28 0.61 -7.61
C VAL A 28 -6.87 0.28 -8.07
N ASN A 29 -6.66 0.25 -9.39
CA ASN A 29 -5.33 0.09 -9.95
C ASN A 29 -4.49 1.32 -9.60
N LEU A 30 -3.35 1.10 -8.95
CA LEU A 30 -2.44 2.16 -8.51
C LEU A 30 -1.95 3.04 -9.67
N GLN A 31 -1.80 2.47 -10.87
CA GLN A 31 -1.36 3.23 -12.04
C GLN A 31 -2.45 4.16 -12.57
N ASP A 32 -3.73 3.77 -12.45
CA ASP A 32 -4.87 4.58 -12.93
C ASP A 32 -5.02 5.88 -12.14
N ILE A 33 -4.50 5.91 -10.91
CA ILE A 33 -4.49 7.08 -10.02
C ILE A 33 -3.14 7.81 -10.04
N GLY A 34 -2.25 7.43 -10.96
CA GLY A 34 -0.97 8.06 -11.20
C GLY A 34 0.12 7.73 -10.18
N ILE A 35 0.02 6.62 -9.43
CA ILE A 35 1.14 6.14 -8.62
C ILE A 35 2.22 5.61 -9.57
N ASP A 36 3.38 6.25 -9.54
CA ASP A 36 4.57 5.84 -10.26
C ASP A 36 5.47 4.97 -9.36
N SER A 37 6.61 4.54 -9.90
CA SER A 37 7.56 3.70 -9.18
C SER A 37 8.10 4.32 -7.90
N ILE A 38 8.29 5.65 -7.86
CA ILE A 38 8.84 6.33 -6.68
C ILE A 38 7.77 6.42 -5.60
N ALA A 39 6.56 6.84 -5.97
CA ALA A 39 5.43 6.90 -5.05
C ALA A 39 5.09 5.52 -4.47
N TYR A 40 5.19 4.47 -5.30
CA TYR A 40 5.00 3.09 -4.87
C TYR A 40 6.07 2.65 -3.85
N ILE A 41 7.36 2.90 -4.11
CA ILE A 41 8.44 2.56 -3.17
C ILE A 41 8.23 3.29 -1.83
N HIS A 42 7.93 4.58 -1.86
CA HIS A 42 7.65 5.35 -0.63
C HIS A 42 6.46 4.78 0.14
N PHE A 43 5.41 4.32 -0.57
CA PHE A 43 4.27 3.66 0.04
C PHE A 43 4.69 2.36 0.75
N ILE A 44 5.38 1.45 0.07
CA ILE A 44 5.82 0.18 0.64
C ILE A 44 6.69 0.40 1.88
N VAL A 45 7.67 1.30 1.82
CA VAL A 45 8.55 1.65 2.96
C VAL A 45 7.75 2.21 4.14
N ALA A 46 6.77 3.09 3.89
CA ALA A 46 5.92 3.63 4.95
C ALA A 46 5.02 2.56 5.59
N VAL A 47 4.54 1.59 4.80
CA VAL A 47 3.78 0.44 5.30
C VAL A 47 4.63 -0.41 6.23
N GLU A 48 5.87 -0.76 5.85
CA GLU A 48 6.80 -1.50 6.70
C GLU A 48 7.02 -0.81 8.05
N GLN A 49 7.24 0.51 8.02
CA GLN A 49 7.43 1.32 9.21
C GLN A 49 6.17 1.36 10.09
N GLN A 50 4.98 1.54 9.51
CA GLN A 50 3.75 1.63 10.28
C GLN A 50 3.35 0.29 10.89
N LEU A 51 3.55 -0.81 10.18
CA LEU A 51 3.17 -2.15 10.64
C LEU A 51 4.30 -2.86 11.41
N GLN A 52 5.51 -2.28 11.44
CA GLN A 52 6.70 -2.89 12.04
C GLN A 52 6.99 -4.29 11.46
N ILE A 53 6.86 -4.40 10.12
CA ILE A 53 7.13 -5.61 9.35
C ILE A 53 8.29 -5.36 8.38
N GLU A 54 8.85 -6.43 7.85
CA GLU A 54 9.84 -6.40 6.78
C GLU A 54 9.28 -7.19 5.60
N MET A 55 9.20 -6.55 4.44
CA MET A 55 8.79 -7.17 3.19
C MET A 55 10.02 -7.43 2.32
N PRO A 56 10.05 -8.50 1.52
CA PRO A 56 11.14 -8.73 0.59
C PRO A 56 11.32 -7.56 -0.38
N ASP A 57 12.56 -7.14 -0.63
CA ASP A 57 12.90 -6.04 -1.55
C ASP A 57 12.30 -6.22 -2.96
N GLU A 58 12.07 -7.45 -3.41
CA GLU A 58 11.40 -7.74 -4.68
C GLU A 58 9.97 -7.17 -4.75
N LEU A 59 9.34 -6.82 -3.62
CA LEU A 59 8.03 -6.19 -3.59
C LEU A 59 8.10 -4.68 -3.85
N LEU A 60 9.31 -4.10 -3.83
CA LEU A 60 9.55 -2.73 -4.29
C LEU A 60 9.49 -2.62 -5.82
N ASP A 61 9.54 -3.74 -6.54
CA ASP A 61 9.37 -3.75 -8.00
C ASP A 61 7.97 -3.24 -8.37
N PHE A 62 7.96 -2.04 -8.96
CA PHE A 62 6.74 -1.39 -9.43
C PHE A 62 6.03 -2.30 -10.45
N GLY A 63 4.78 -2.66 -10.14
CA GLY A 63 3.97 -3.56 -10.95
C GLY A 63 3.81 -4.98 -10.39
N LYS A 64 4.51 -5.35 -9.29
CA LYS A 64 4.23 -6.61 -8.56
C LYS A 64 2.81 -6.65 -8.01
N PHE A 65 2.36 -5.54 -7.43
CA PHE A 65 1.00 -5.36 -6.96
C PHE A 65 0.32 -4.23 -7.73
N GLN A 66 -0.90 -4.49 -8.17
CA GLN A 66 -1.72 -3.54 -8.91
C GLN A 66 -2.66 -2.76 -8.00
N THR A 67 -3.01 -3.28 -6.82
CA THR A 67 -4.00 -2.70 -5.91
C THR A 67 -3.53 -2.76 -4.46
N LEU A 68 -4.14 -1.95 -3.58
CA LEU A 68 -3.91 -2.06 -2.13
C LEU A 68 -4.40 -3.39 -1.56
N GLU A 69 -5.42 -3.99 -2.17
CA GLU A 69 -5.94 -5.30 -1.80
C GLU A 69 -4.89 -6.40 -1.93
N GLU A 70 -4.14 -6.42 -3.03
CA GLU A 70 -3.10 -7.42 -3.24
C GLU A 70 -1.97 -7.28 -2.20
N ILE A 71 -1.60 -6.04 -1.86
CA ILE A 71 -0.61 -5.74 -0.81
C ILE A 71 -1.13 -6.21 0.55
N GLY A 72 -2.38 -5.90 0.89
CA GLY A 72 -2.96 -6.31 2.17
C GLY A 72 -3.10 -7.81 2.32
N ASN A 73 -3.56 -8.50 1.27
CA ASN A 73 -3.64 -9.96 1.23
C ASN A 73 -2.26 -10.61 1.42
N TYR A 74 -1.21 -9.99 0.90
CA TYR A 74 0.16 -10.45 1.11
C TYR A 74 0.60 -10.28 2.58
N ILE A 75 0.39 -9.09 3.15
CA ILE A 75 0.74 -8.79 4.54
C ILE A 75 0.00 -9.71 5.51
N GLU A 76 -1.30 -9.93 5.30
CA GLU A 76 -2.08 -10.83 6.15
C GLU A 76 -1.50 -12.25 6.19
N ARG A 77 -0.98 -12.75 5.06
CA ARG A 77 -0.30 -14.06 4.97
C ARG A 77 1.05 -14.09 5.68
N LEU A 78 1.74 -12.97 5.81
CA LEU A 78 2.99 -12.89 6.59
C LEU A 78 2.73 -12.92 8.09
N THR A 79 1.58 -12.39 8.52
CA THR A 79 1.23 -12.22 9.94
C THR A 79 0.33 -13.32 10.51
N ALA A 80 -0.13 -14.25 9.67
CA ALA A 80 -0.96 -15.40 10.05
C ALA A 80 -0.11 -16.58 10.53
#